data_AF-A0A3D4ICN7-F1
#
_entry.id   AF-A0A3D4ICN7-F1
#
_cell.length_a   1.000
_cell.length_b   1.000
_cell.length_c   1.000
_cell.angle_alpha   90.00
_cell.angle_beta   90.00
_cell.angle_gamma   90.00
#
_symmetry.space_group_name_H-M   'P 1'
#
loop_
_entity.id
_entity.type
_entity.pdbx_description
1 polymer ?
#
loop_
_entity_poly.entity_id
_entity_poly.type
_entity_poly.pdbx_seq_one_letter_code
_entity_poly.pdbx_strand_id
1 'polypeptide(L)'
;MFVLLALVFVVTSTAQSVPEFDVDYVSTRTSRTDRTKVDFFTKIALNQLKFLSRSGQFVAQYEVTTEVFETNSKGQAIRKVLSNNWDRIVQIKNYAETQSDQIFDLTTNSLELSPGSMMGQVTIEDKNSGKTFVREFALLVRGFSAENKPITMSDLSLVDDYSPSRTNFTPNVSNTLGSDRSEAVFNFDVFAKEAISLTVSYSVQQLKNSARRPSVRNLLNFRPDGSNLETVGVANWNSKPLRVKPGENSGVVSIPLKDLKAGAYQINVLLKGEKGETYDAAAKVFHIQWMGLDQQLNDIDRAISQLRYIAKENEISQIRNQSTSAKRADMF
;
A
#
# COMPACT_ATOMS: atom_id res chain seq x y z
N MET A 1 19.43 35.91 -4.68
CA MET A 1 18.10 36.35 -4.22
C MET A 1 17.19 35.14 -4.29
N PHE A 2 17.02 34.42 -3.18
CA PHE A 2 16.24 33.17 -3.13
C PHE A 2 14.78 33.51 -2.82
N VAL A 3 13.87 33.15 -3.73
CA VAL A 3 12.43 33.30 -3.53
C VAL A 3 11.95 32.11 -2.72
N LEU A 4 11.54 32.38 -1.48
CA LEU A 4 10.89 31.43 -0.58
C LEU A 4 9.41 31.31 -1.02
N LEU A 5 9.03 30.21 -1.65
CA LEU A 5 7.65 29.93 -1.99
C LEU A 5 6.92 29.44 -0.73
N ALA A 6 6.10 30.30 -0.13
CA ALA A 6 5.25 29.93 1.00
C ALA A 6 4.05 29.11 0.48
N LEU A 7 4.01 27.81 0.77
CA LEU A 7 2.81 26.99 0.57
C LEU A 7 1.81 27.30 1.68
N VAL A 8 0.68 27.89 1.33
CA VAL A 8 -0.48 28.03 2.21
C VAL A 8 -1.31 26.75 2.12
N PHE A 9 -1.34 25.97 3.20
CA PHE A 9 -2.25 24.84 3.31
C PHE A 9 -3.64 25.33 3.72
N VAL A 10 -4.59 25.31 2.78
CA VAL A 10 -6.01 25.36 3.12
C VAL A 10 -6.39 23.97 3.62
N VAL A 11 -6.63 23.85 4.93
CA VAL A 11 -7.19 22.63 5.52
C VAL A 11 -8.67 22.59 5.18
N THR A 12 -9.04 21.95 4.07
CA THR A 12 -10.43 21.55 3.85
C THR A 12 -10.72 20.28 4.65
N SER A 13 -11.84 20.28 5.36
CA SER A 13 -12.32 19.13 6.13
C SER A 13 -12.51 17.93 5.21
N THR A 14 -11.77 16.85 5.40
CA THR A 14 -11.91 15.67 4.55
C THR A 14 -13.00 14.75 5.08
N ALA A 15 -14.14 14.74 4.36
CA ALA A 15 -14.76 13.47 4.02
C ALA A 15 -13.66 12.56 3.46
N GLN A 16 -13.67 11.28 3.83
CA GLN A 16 -12.64 10.30 3.50
C GLN A 16 -12.48 10.19 1.96
N SER A 17 -11.62 11.03 1.39
CA SER A 17 -11.42 11.13 -0.06
C SER A 17 -10.58 9.95 -0.50
N VAL A 18 -11.09 9.17 -1.46
CA VAL A 18 -10.30 8.11 -2.12
C VAL A 18 -9.05 8.76 -2.70
N PRO A 19 -7.85 8.19 -2.44
CA PRO A 19 -6.64 8.76 -2.97
C PRO A 19 -6.65 8.79 -4.50
N GLU A 20 -6.29 9.93 -5.11
CA GLU A 20 -6.24 10.11 -6.57
C GLU A 20 -5.27 9.15 -7.27
N PHE A 21 -4.26 8.66 -6.55
CA PHE A 21 -3.36 7.59 -6.96
C PHE A 21 -2.75 6.91 -5.72
N ASP A 22 -2.27 5.69 -5.91
CA ASP A 22 -1.65 4.87 -4.88
C ASP A 22 -0.14 4.78 -5.08
N VAL A 23 0.58 4.69 -3.95
CA VAL A 23 2.02 4.46 -3.91
C VAL A 23 2.33 3.42 -2.84
N ASP A 24 3.19 2.48 -3.20
CA ASP A 24 3.80 1.51 -2.28
C ASP A 24 5.30 1.42 -2.55
N TYR A 25 6.06 0.91 -1.58
CA TYR A 25 7.47 0.62 -1.79
C TYR A 25 7.88 -0.73 -1.19
N VAL A 26 8.92 -1.32 -1.77
CA VAL A 26 9.55 -2.55 -1.32
C VAL A 26 11.06 -2.35 -1.30
N SER A 27 11.66 -2.53 -0.12
CA SER A 27 13.10 -2.59 0.05
C SER A 27 13.61 -4.00 -0.26
N THR A 28 14.61 -4.11 -1.12
CA THR A 28 15.27 -5.37 -1.47
C THR A 28 16.80 -5.21 -1.48
N ARG A 29 17.48 -6.35 -1.40
CA ARG A 29 18.94 -6.37 -1.36
C ARG A 29 19.53 -5.92 -2.70
N THR A 30 20.62 -5.17 -2.65
CA THR A 30 21.48 -4.87 -3.82
C THR A 30 22.87 -5.48 -3.63
N SER A 31 23.73 -5.41 -4.64
CA SER A 31 25.11 -5.87 -4.61
C SER A 31 25.99 -5.05 -3.65
N ARG A 32 25.60 -3.80 -3.38
CA ARG A 32 26.28 -2.89 -2.45
C ARG A 32 25.83 -3.08 -1.01
N THR A 33 26.77 -3.16 -0.07
CA THR A 33 26.47 -3.38 1.36
C THR A 33 26.00 -2.13 2.10
N ASP A 34 26.30 -0.93 1.58
CA ASP A 34 25.93 0.38 2.13
C ASP A 34 24.60 0.91 1.57
N ARG A 35 23.99 0.17 0.62
CA ARG A 35 22.78 0.57 -0.10
C ARG A 35 21.73 -0.52 -0.05
N THR A 36 20.51 -0.07 -0.30
CA THR A 36 19.33 -0.89 -0.44
C THR A 36 18.62 -0.44 -1.70
N LYS A 37 18.22 -1.39 -2.55
CA LYS A 37 17.35 -1.10 -3.68
C LYS A 37 15.94 -0.91 -3.14
N VAL A 38 15.30 0.20 -3.47
CA VAL A 38 13.91 0.48 -3.11
C VAL A 38 13.11 0.61 -4.39
N ASP A 39 12.16 -0.30 -4.58
CA ASP A 39 11.22 -0.30 -5.68
C ASP A 39 9.96 0.45 -5.26
N PHE A 40 9.68 1.57 -5.92
CA PHE A 40 8.47 2.39 -5.76
C PHE A 40 7.45 1.98 -6.82
N PHE A 41 6.29 1.51 -6.38
CA PHE A 41 5.17 1.18 -7.22
C PHE A 41 4.17 2.34 -7.20
N THR A 42 3.83 2.87 -8.38
CA THR A 42 2.86 3.95 -8.52
C THR A 42 1.73 3.49 -9.42
N LYS A 43 0.50 3.56 -8.90
CA LYS A 43 -0.73 3.14 -9.59
C LYS A 43 -1.68 4.32 -9.74
N ILE A 44 -2.03 4.67 -10.97
CA ILE A 44 -2.97 5.75 -11.29
C ILE A 44 -4.11 5.24 -12.18
N ALA A 45 -5.34 5.51 -11.78
CA ALA A 45 -6.53 5.17 -12.56
C ALA A 45 -6.60 5.99 -13.85
N LEU A 46 -7.07 5.40 -14.95
CA LEU A 46 -7.10 6.08 -16.25
C LEU A 46 -7.99 7.32 -16.25
N ASN A 47 -9.10 7.30 -15.50
CA ASN A 47 -9.99 8.46 -15.39
C ASN A 47 -9.37 9.69 -14.69
N GLN A 48 -8.19 9.55 -14.09
CA GLN A 48 -7.43 10.68 -13.52
C GLN A 48 -6.57 11.38 -14.57
N LEU A 49 -6.32 10.75 -15.72
CA LEU A 49 -5.49 11.27 -16.79
C LEU A 49 -6.34 11.87 -17.91
N LYS A 50 -5.87 12.97 -18.49
CA LYS A 50 -6.50 13.55 -19.67
C LYS A 50 -6.01 12.84 -20.93
N PHE A 51 -6.93 12.13 -21.57
CA PHE A 51 -6.69 11.51 -22.87
C PHE A 51 -7.07 12.46 -24.02
N LEU A 52 -6.23 12.49 -25.06
CA LEU A 52 -6.48 13.21 -26.32
C LEU A 52 -6.59 12.20 -27.47
N SER A 53 -7.54 12.42 -28.39
CA SER A 53 -7.68 11.59 -29.59
C SER A 53 -6.53 11.85 -30.56
N ARG A 54 -5.83 10.79 -30.99
CA ARG A 54 -4.74 10.82 -31.97
C ARG A 54 -4.80 9.56 -32.84
N SER A 55 -4.93 9.73 -34.15
CA SER A 55 -4.83 8.64 -35.15
C SER A 55 -5.71 7.41 -34.83
N GLY A 56 -6.95 7.63 -34.38
CA GLY A 56 -7.89 6.54 -34.04
C GLY A 56 -7.64 5.87 -32.68
N GLN A 57 -6.80 6.46 -31.83
CA GLN A 57 -6.56 6.05 -30.44
C GLN A 57 -6.69 7.23 -29.50
N PHE A 58 -6.70 6.95 -28.21
CA PHE A 58 -6.67 7.91 -27.12
C PHE A 58 -5.32 7.83 -26.42
N VAL A 59 -4.63 8.97 -26.30
CA VAL A 59 -3.28 9.03 -25.74
C VAL A 59 -3.26 9.97 -24.54
N ALA A 60 -2.76 9.49 -23.41
CA ALA A 60 -2.39 10.30 -22.25
C ALA A 60 -0.87 10.29 -22.07
N GLN A 61 -0.32 11.42 -21.62
CA GLN A 61 1.09 11.57 -21.28
C GLN A 61 1.17 12.16 -19.87
N TYR A 62 1.99 11.57 -19.02
CA TYR A 62 2.24 12.11 -17.69
C TYR A 62 3.67 11.85 -17.26
N GLU A 63 4.18 12.69 -16.38
CA GLU A 63 5.48 12.53 -15.75
C GLU A 63 5.27 12.05 -14.31
N VAL A 64 6.10 11.10 -13.87
CA VAL A 64 6.19 10.71 -12.47
C VAL A 64 7.53 11.19 -11.94
N THR A 65 7.51 11.89 -10.82
CA THR A 65 8.72 12.29 -10.08
C THR A 65 8.70 11.65 -8.70
N THR A 66 9.74 10.89 -8.37
CA THR A 66 9.96 10.34 -7.02
C THR A 66 11.09 11.10 -6.36
N GLU A 67 10.81 11.71 -5.22
CA GLU A 67 11.77 12.43 -4.39
C GLU A 67 11.88 11.79 -3.01
N VAL A 68 13.11 11.75 -2.48
CA VAL A 68 13.38 11.20 -1.17
C VAL A 68 14.09 12.25 -0.34
N PHE A 69 13.62 12.45 0.89
CA PHE A 69 14.12 13.44 1.82
C PHE A 69 14.62 12.79 3.10
N GLU A 70 15.77 13.24 3.58
CA GLU A 70 16.25 12.96 4.92
C GLU A 70 15.32 13.62 5.94
N THR A 71 15.02 12.90 7.02
CA THR A 71 14.15 13.42 8.09
C THR A 71 14.92 13.67 9.37
N ASN A 72 14.54 14.70 10.12
CA ASN A 72 15.02 14.89 11.49
C ASN A 72 14.40 13.86 12.45
N SER A 73 14.79 13.89 13.73
CA SER A 73 14.23 13.03 14.77
C SER A 73 12.72 13.21 15.00
N LYS A 74 12.10 14.27 14.45
CA LYS A 74 10.66 14.53 14.48
C LYS A 74 9.95 14.06 13.20
N GLY A 75 10.67 13.46 12.24
CA GLY A 75 10.12 12.99 10.96
C GLY A 75 9.88 14.10 9.94
N GLN A 76 10.42 15.30 10.14
CA GLN A 76 10.28 16.42 9.21
C GLN A 76 11.40 16.37 8.17
N ALA A 77 11.08 16.58 6.90
CA ALA A 77 12.06 16.67 5.83
C ALA A 77 13.07 17.80 6.10
N ILE A 78 14.36 17.47 6.05
CA ILE A 78 15.47 18.40 6.19
C ILE A 78 16.03 18.73 4.80
N ARG A 79 16.31 17.70 4.01
CA ARG A 79 17.13 17.78 2.80
C ARG A 79 16.65 16.76 1.79
N LYS A 80 16.55 17.16 0.52
CA LYS A 80 16.38 16.21 -0.59
C LYS A 80 17.66 15.39 -0.76
N VAL A 81 17.52 14.07 -0.70
CA VAL A 81 18.61 13.09 -0.87
C VAL A 81 18.71 12.69 -2.33
N LEU A 82 17.57 12.42 -2.96
CA LEU A 82 17.51 11.92 -4.33
C LEU A 82 16.21 12.39 -5.00
N SER A 83 16.25 12.52 -6.31
CA SER A 83 15.10 12.79 -7.17
C SER A 83 15.28 12.02 -8.46
N ASN A 84 14.23 11.37 -8.94
CA ASN A 84 14.19 10.72 -10.23
C ASN A 84 12.86 11.03 -10.91
N ASN A 85 12.88 11.37 -12.20
CA ASN A 85 11.70 11.64 -12.99
C ASN A 85 11.68 10.79 -14.26
N TRP A 86 10.48 10.43 -14.72
CA TRP A 86 10.31 9.70 -15.97
C TRP A 86 8.94 9.96 -16.59
N ASP A 87 8.93 9.98 -17.92
CA ASP A 87 7.71 10.14 -18.71
C ASP A 87 7.01 8.79 -18.94
N ARG A 88 5.69 8.85 -19.04
CA ARG A 88 4.82 7.73 -19.38
C ARG A 88 3.86 8.14 -20.48
N ILE A 89 3.63 7.19 -21.39
CA ILE A 89 2.65 7.32 -22.47
C ILE A 89 1.69 6.14 -22.35
N VAL A 90 0.40 6.44 -22.21
CA VAL A 90 -0.67 5.43 -22.17
C VAL A 90 -1.50 5.56 -23.43
N GLN A 91 -1.65 4.45 -24.17
CA GLN A 91 -2.39 4.41 -25.42
C GLN A 91 -3.55 3.43 -25.29
N ILE A 92 -4.76 3.93 -25.51
CA ILE A 92 -6.01 3.19 -25.33
C ILE A 92 -6.81 3.28 -26.63
N LYS A 93 -7.39 2.16 -27.08
CA LYS A 93 -8.20 2.14 -28.31
C LYS A 93 -9.64 2.57 -28.06
N ASN A 94 -10.22 2.14 -26.94
CA ASN A 94 -11.61 2.36 -26.61
C ASN A 94 -11.77 3.54 -25.65
N TYR A 95 -12.57 4.53 -26.03
CA TYR A 95 -12.84 5.70 -25.20
C TYR A 95 -13.41 5.34 -23.82
N ALA A 96 -14.27 4.32 -23.73
CA ALA A 96 -14.89 3.93 -22.46
C ALA A 96 -13.85 3.52 -21.40
N GLU A 97 -12.74 2.91 -21.82
CA GLU A 97 -11.66 2.50 -20.92
C GLU A 97 -10.94 3.70 -20.30
N THR A 98 -10.87 4.83 -21.02
CA THR A 98 -10.23 6.06 -20.51
C THR A 98 -11.03 6.72 -19.38
N GLN A 99 -12.30 6.34 -19.20
CA GLN A 99 -13.18 6.86 -18.16
C GLN A 99 -13.27 5.92 -16.94
N SER A 100 -12.61 4.76 -17.00
CA SER A 100 -12.66 3.75 -15.93
C SER A 100 -11.75 4.12 -14.75
N ASP A 101 -12.27 3.90 -13.54
CA ASP A 101 -11.51 3.88 -12.29
C ASP A 101 -10.94 2.49 -11.94
N GLN A 102 -11.41 1.45 -12.66
CA GLN A 102 -10.96 0.06 -12.49
C GLN A 102 -9.76 -0.28 -13.38
N ILE A 103 -9.55 0.48 -14.45
CA ILE A 103 -8.37 0.36 -15.30
C ILE A 103 -7.35 1.40 -14.84
N PHE A 104 -6.10 0.97 -14.71
CA PHE A 104 -5.02 1.79 -14.20
C PHE A 104 -3.73 1.56 -15.00
N ASP A 105 -2.85 2.55 -14.98
CA ASP A 105 -1.45 2.36 -15.32
C ASP A 105 -0.65 2.08 -14.04
N LEU A 106 0.21 1.06 -14.09
CA LEU A 106 1.14 0.70 -13.03
C LEU A 106 2.58 0.94 -13.51
N THR A 107 3.34 1.63 -12.67
CA THR A 107 4.76 1.92 -12.93
C THR A 107 5.62 1.50 -11.74
N THR A 108 6.84 1.08 -12.03
CA THR A 108 7.86 0.79 -11.02
C THR A 108 9.10 1.61 -11.30
N ASN A 109 9.64 2.24 -10.27
CA ASN A 109 10.92 2.92 -10.30
C ASN A 109 11.80 2.44 -9.15
N SER A 110 13.08 2.19 -9.44
CA SER A 110 14.05 1.69 -8.46
C SER A 110 15.07 2.75 -8.12
N LEU A 111 15.30 2.99 -6.83
CA LEU A 111 16.36 3.87 -6.33
C LEU A 111 17.28 3.10 -5.37
N GLU A 112 18.59 3.40 -5.36
CA GLU A 112 19.50 2.88 -4.35
C GLU A 112 19.68 3.89 -3.20
N LEU A 113 19.12 3.55 -2.05
CA LEU A 113 19.06 4.43 -0.88
C LEU A 113 19.92 3.86 0.26
N SER A 114 20.45 4.74 1.10
CA SER A 114 21.09 4.31 2.34
C SER A 114 20.03 3.83 3.33
N PRO A 115 20.29 2.78 4.13
CA PRO A 115 19.38 2.33 5.18
C PRO A 115 19.08 3.44 6.18
N GLY A 116 17.85 3.48 6.67
CA GLY A 116 17.40 4.49 7.60
C GLY A 116 16.01 4.99 7.29
N SER A 117 15.59 6.00 8.04
CA SER A 117 14.27 6.56 7.90
C SER A 117 14.28 7.89 7.15
N MET A 118 13.31 8.03 6.27
CA MET A 118 13.22 9.08 5.27
C MET A 118 11.75 9.44 5.03
N MET A 119 11.53 10.49 4.25
CA MET A 119 10.23 10.84 3.69
C MET A 119 10.30 10.65 2.18
N GLY A 120 9.37 9.88 1.63
CA GLY A 120 9.17 9.77 0.19
C GLY A 120 8.08 10.73 -0.27
N GLN A 121 8.25 11.29 -1.46
CA GLN A 121 7.24 12.04 -2.17
C GLN A 121 7.16 11.52 -3.60
N VAL A 122 5.96 11.21 -4.08
CA VAL A 122 5.70 10.95 -5.50
C VAL A 122 4.78 12.05 -6.01
N THR A 123 5.15 12.61 -7.15
CA THR A 123 4.38 13.61 -7.88
C THR A 123 4.03 13.04 -9.25
N ILE A 124 2.76 13.12 -9.65
CA ILE A 124 2.30 12.82 -11.01
C ILE A 124 1.82 14.11 -11.64
N GLU A 125 2.34 14.44 -12.81
CA GLU A 125 1.87 15.58 -13.61
C GLU A 125 1.31 15.08 -14.95
N ASP A 126 0.00 15.25 -15.15
CA ASP A 126 -0.63 14.98 -16.43
C ASP A 126 -0.30 16.09 -17.43
N LYS A 127 0.50 15.76 -18.46
CA LYS A 127 1.01 16.71 -19.45
C LYS A 127 -0.08 17.26 -20.38
N ASN A 128 -1.23 16.61 -20.48
CA ASN A 128 -2.34 17.07 -21.32
C ASN A 128 -3.27 18.05 -20.60
N SER A 129 -3.34 18.02 -19.27
CA SER A 129 -4.20 18.92 -18.48
C SER A 129 -3.45 19.90 -17.58
N GLY A 130 -2.17 19.64 -17.29
CA GLY A 130 -1.38 20.34 -16.29
C GLY A 130 -1.77 19.99 -14.85
N LYS A 131 -2.67 19.02 -14.63
CA LYS A 131 -3.08 18.60 -13.29
C LYS A 131 -1.95 17.86 -12.60
N THR A 132 -1.65 18.25 -11.37
CA THR A 132 -0.62 17.62 -10.53
C THR A 132 -1.25 16.91 -9.35
N PHE A 133 -0.76 15.71 -9.07
CA PHE A 133 -1.11 14.92 -7.90
C PHE A 133 0.14 14.69 -7.07
N VAL A 134 0.04 14.81 -5.75
CA VAL A 134 1.19 14.64 -4.84
C VAL A 134 0.84 13.67 -3.73
N ARG A 135 1.78 12.77 -3.42
CA ARG A 135 1.70 11.82 -2.30
C ARG A 135 2.99 11.83 -1.51
N GLU A 136 2.87 12.17 -0.24
CA GLU A 136 3.93 12.02 0.74
C GLU A 136 3.68 10.78 1.61
N PHE A 137 4.76 10.10 1.99
CA PHE A 137 4.73 8.93 2.86
C PHE A 137 6.04 8.79 3.64
N ALA A 138 5.98 8.12 4.79
CA ALA A 138 7.21 7.76 5.48
C ALA A 138 7.84 6.53 4.81
N LEU A 139 9.17 6.58 4.70
CA LEU A 139 9.97 5.56 4.04
C LEU A 139 10.97 5.01 5.05
N LEU A 140 10.84 3.74 5.40
CA LEU A 140 11.82 3.02 6.22
C LEU A 140 12.64 2.10 5.33
N VAL A 141 13.85 2.54 4.97
CA VAL A 141 14.77 1.75 4.15
C VAL A 141 15.50 0.75 5.06
N ARG A 142 15.17 -0.54 4.95
CA ARG A 142 15.87 -1.59 5.71
C ARG A 142 17.28 -1.81 5.16
N GLY A 143 18.21 -2.19 6.03
CA GLY A 143 19.58 -2.54 5.65
C GLY A 143 19.75 -4.06 5.44
N PHE A 144 20.39 -4.44 4.34
CA PHE A 144 20.57 -5.84 3.93
C PHE A 144 22.05 -6.31 3.94
N SER A 145 22.94 -5.65 4.68
CA SER A 145 24.38 -5.96 4.65
C SER A 145 24.64 -7.44 5.00
N ALA A 146 25.10 -8.18 3.99
CA ALA A 146 25.34 -9.62 4.05
C ALA A 146 26.58 -10.02 4.86
N GLU A 147 27.42 -9.04 5.25
CA GLU A 147 28.56 -9.29 6.13
C GLU A 147 28.10 -9.79 7.50
N ASN A 148 26.94 -9.32 7.97
CA ASN A 148 26.40 -9.64 9.30
C ASN A 148 25.16 -10.56 9.29
N LYS A 149 24.62 -10.89 8.11
CA LYS A 149 23.44 -11.76 7.96
C LYS A 149 23.62 -12.77 6.83
N PRO A 150 23.78 -14.08 7.12
CA PRO A 150 23.92 -15.11 6.06
C PRO A 150 22.62 -15.29 5.25
N ILE A 151 21.50 -14.83 5.79
CA ILE A 151 20.16 -14.92 5.22
C ILE A 151 19.45 -13.59 5.48
N THR A 152 18.88 -13.00 4.43
CA THR A 152 18.11 -11.74 4.50
C THR A 152 16.84 -11.86 3.68
N MET A 153 15.80 -11.10 4.04
CA MET A 153 14.48 -11.12 3.39
C MET A 153 14.07 -9.72 2.92
N SER A 154 13.59 -9.56 1.69
CA SER A 154 13.02 -8.28 1.19
C SER A 154 11.74 -7.87 1.94
N ASP A 155 11.25 -6.65 1.70
CA ASP A 155 9.97 -6.23 2.30
C ASP A 155 8.84 -7.10 1.75
N LEU A 156 7.74 -7.22 2.50
CA LEU A 156 6.58 -7.95 2.01
C LEU A 156 5.83 -7.08 1.00
N SER A 157 5.48 -7.68 -0.14
CA SER A 157 4.58 -7.10 -1.13
C SER A 157 3.23 -7.81 -1.05
N LEU A 158 2.15 -7.07 -0.82
CA LEU A 158 0.80 -7.60 -0.99
C LEU A 158 0.52 -7.73 -2.49
N VAL A 159 -0.09 -8.83 -2.92
CA VAL A 159 -0.32 -9.09 -4.35
C VAL A 159 -1.81 -9.21 -4.67
N ASP A 160 -2.21 -8.66 -5.81
CA ASP A 160 -3.60 -8.70 -6.28
C ASP A 160 -3.95 -10.01 -6.97
N ASP A 161 -3.02 -10.59 -7.71
CA ASP A 161 -3.16 -11.90 -8.34
C ASP A 161 -1.86 -12.66 -8.12
N TYR A 162 -1.97 -13.83 -7.49
CA TYR A 162 -0.87 -14.77 -7.31
C TYR A 162 -1.22 -16.06 -8.02
N SER A 163 -0.40 -16.41 -9.00
CA SER A 163 -0.45 -17.71 -9.64
C SER A 163 0.88 -18.42 -9.40
N PRO A 164 0.90 -19.60 -8.74
CA PRO A 164 2.13 -20.37 -8.52
C PRO A 164 2.89 -20.71 -9.81
N SER A 165 2.21 -20.66 -10.97
CA SER A 165 2.78 -20.92 -12.29
C SER A 165 3.27 -19.66 -13.03
N ARG A 166 2.97 -18.45 -12.53
CA ARG A 166 3.43 -17.19 -13.13
C ARG A 166 4.58 -16.63 -12.31
N THR A 167 5.69 -16.36 -12.98
CA THR A 167 6.86 -15.67 -12.40
C THR A 167 6.60 -14.19 -12.09
N ASN A 168 5.54 -13.60 -12.66
CA ASN A 168 5.20 -12.19 -12.50
C ASN A 168 3.90 -12.07 -11.68
N PHE A 169 3.96 -11.33 -10.57
CA PHE A 169 2.80 -10.94 -9.77
C PHE A 169 2.48 -9.46 -9.97
N THR A 170 1.24 -9.06 -9.74
CA THR A 170 0.83 -7.65 -9.70
C THR A 170 0.75 -7.19 -8.25
N PRO A 171 1.57 -6.22 -7.81
CA PRO A 171 1.51 -5.71 -6.45
C PRO A 171 0.19 -4.96 -6.23
N ASN A 172 -0.44 -5.20 -5.09
CA ASN A 172 -1.55 -4.41 -4.60
C ASN A 172 -0.99 -3.12 -3.97
N VAL A 173 -0.86 -2.08 -4.79
CA VAL A 173 -0.22 -0.81 -4.41
C VAL A 173 -1.03 -0.03 -3.35
N SER A 174 -2.34 -0.23 -3.29
CA SER A 174 -3.20 0.41 -2.28
C SER A 174 -3.05 -0.22 -0.89
N ASN A 175 -2.36 -1.37 -0.78
CA ASN A 175 -2.32 -2.20 0.42
C ASN A 175 -3.73 -2.43 1.01
N THR A 176 -4.71 -2.64 0.14
CA THR A 176 -6.12 -2.68 0.48
C THR A 176 -6.80 -3.83 -0.26
N LEU A 177 -7.50 -4.66 0.50
CA LEU A 177 -8.24 -5.81 0.01
C LEU A 177 -9.73 -5.64 0.30
N GLY A 178 -10.54 -6.10 -0.64
CA GLY A 178 -11.96 -6.24 -0.41
C GLY A 178 -12.27 -7.42 0.51
N SER A 179 -13.34 -7.30 1.30
CA SER A 179 -13.85 -8.37 2.16
C SER A 179 -14.41 -9.58 1.42
N ASP A 180 -14.55 -9.49 0.09
CA ASP A 180 -14.96 -10.55 -0.83
C ASP A 180 -13.81 -11.51 -1.18
N ARG A 181 -12.56 -11.11 -0.92
CA ARG A 181 -11.37 -11.94 -1.10
C ARG A 181 -11.36 -13.08 -0.06
N SER A 182 -11.00 -14.29 -0.49
CA SER A 182 -10.83 -15.43 0.42
C SER A 182 -9.51 -15.40 1.20
N GLU A 183 -8.47 -14.84 0.59
CA GLU A 183 -7.12 -14.77 1.16
C GLU A 183 -6.37 -13.48 0.81
N ALA A 184 -5.46 -13.09 1.70
CA ALA A 184 -4.43 -12.09 1.46
C ALA A 184 -3.11 -12.81 1.19
N VAL A 185 -2.46 -12.51 0.07
CA VAL A 185 -1.20 -13.15 -0.33
C VAL A 185 -0.07 -12.13 -0.28
N PHE A 186 1.01 -12.49 0.39
CA PHE A 186 2.21 -11.68 0.53
C PHE A 186 3.41 -12.41 -0.08
N ASN A 187 4.08 -11.76 -1.04
CA ASN A 187 5.34 -12.23 -1.61
C ASN A 187 6.53 -11.51 -0.96
N PHE A 188 7.66 -12.20 -0.89
CA PHE A 188 8.95 -11.67 -0.49
C PHE A 188 10.08 -12.50 -1.09
N ASP A 189 11.29 -11.94 -1.12
CA ASP A 189 12.48 -12.60 -1.60
C ASP A 189 13.40 -12.93 -0.44
N VAL A 190 14.01 -14.10 -0.48
CA VAL A 190 14.99 -14.59 0.48
C VAL A 190 16.33 -14.75 -0.22
N PHE A 191 17.32 -14.03 0.30
CA PHE A 191 18.69 -14.08 -0.17
C PHE A 191 19.53 -14.92 0.79
N ALA A 192 20.06 -16.05 0.29
CA ALA A 192 20.87 -16.97 1.09
C ALA A 192 22.24 -17.18 0.44
N LYS A 193 23.30 -17.24 1.26
CA LYS A 193 24.66 -17.57 0.78
C LYS A 193 24.80 -19.07 0.44
N GLU A 194 24.07 -19.92 1.15
CA GLU A 194 24.15 -21.37 1.08
C GLU A 194 22.74 -21.98 1.10
N ALA A 195 22.63 -23.26 0.72
CA ALA A 195 21.37 -23.98 0.82
C ALA A 195 21.03 -24.22 2.30
N ILE A 196 19.79 -23.91 2.70
CA ILE A 196 19.34 -24.08 4.09
C ILE A 196 17.84 -24.33 4.16
N SER A 197 17.43 -25.12 5.16
CA SER A 197 16.02 -25.29 5.52
C SER A 197 15.62 -24.23 6.55
N LEU A 198 14.61 -23.45 6.22
CA LEU A 198 14.06 -22.41 7.06
C LEU A 198 12.61 -22.72 7.43
N THR A 199 12.14 -22.07 8.47
CA THR A 199 10.72 -22.01 8.83
C THR A 199 10.24 -20.56 8.70
N VAL A 200 9.31 -20.32 7.79
CA VAL A 200 8.60 -19.05 7.66
C VAL A 200 7.52 -19.02 8.74
N SER A 201 7.72 -18.23 9.79
CA SER A 201 6.73 -18.02 10.84
C SER A 201 6.03 -16.68 10.62
N TYR A 202 4.70 -16.64 10.65
CA TYR A 202 3.95 -15.40 10.47
C TYR A 202 2.81 -15.23 11.47
N SER A 203 2.48 -13.98 11.75
CA SER A 203 1.32 -13.62 12.57
C SER A 203 0.63 -12.38 12.03
N VAL A 204 -0.67 -12.27 12.27
CA VAL A 204 -1.52 -11.15 11.82
C VAL A 204 -2.16 -10.52 13.04
N GLN A 205 -2.11 -9.19 13.12
CA GLN A 205 -2.58 -8.44 14.28
C GLN A 205 -3.46 -7.28 13.80
N GLN A 206 -4.63 -7.13 14.42
CA GLN A 206 -5.51 -5.99 14.17
C GLN A 206 -4.98 -4.75 14.91
N LEU A 207 -5.03 -3.60 14.24
CA LEU A 207 -4.54 -2.32 14.76
C LEU A 207 -5.70 -1.52 15.37
N LYS A 208 -5.56 -1.05 16.62
CA LYS A 208 -6.65 -0.35 17.36
C LYS A 208 -7.16 0.93 16.73
N ASN A 209 -6.31 1.69 16.03
CA ASN A 209 -6.66 3.02 15.51
C ASN A 209 -5.68 3.46 14.39
N SER A 210 -5.88 2.99 13.17
CA SER A 210 -5.12 3.47 11.99
C SER A 210 -6.02 3.93 10.85
N ALA A 211 -7.13 4.60 11.20
CA ALA A 211 -7.87 5.45 10.25
C ALA A 211 -7.01 6.61 9.66
N ARG A 212 -5.76 6.78 10.13
CA ARG A 212 -4.75 7.63 9.53
C ARG A 212 -3.55 6.78 9.17
N ARG A 213 -3.07 6.91 7.92
CA ARG A 213 -1.76 6.42 7.48
C ARG A 213 -0.75 6.70 8.60
N PRO A 214 0.10 5.73 9.00
CA PRO A 214 1.02 5.92 10.10
C PRO A 214 1.84 7.19 9.87
N SER A 215 1.85 8.10 10.85
CA SER A 215 2.71 9.28 10.76
C SER A 215 4.18 8.84 10.68
N VAL A 216 5.03 9.67 10.08
CA VAL A 216 6.49 9.42 10.04
C VAL A 216 7.00 9.07 11.44
N ARG A 217 6.57 9.79 12.48
CA ARG A 217 6.91 9.50 13.88
C ARG A 217 6.50 8.10 14.35
N ASN A 218 5.31 7.64 13.98
CA ASN A 218 4.89 6.29 14.32
C ASN A 218 5.78 5.27 13.61
N LEU A 219 6.10 5.49 12.32
CA LEU A 219 6.99 4.67 11.47
C LEU A 219 8.45 4.63 11.93
N LEU A 220 9.00 5.76 12.42
CA LEU A 220 10.34 5.86 13.00
C LEU A 220 10.51 5.05 14.28
N ASN A 221 9.42 4.93 15.04
CA ASN A 221 9.40 4.11 16.24
C ASN A 221 9.18 2.63 15.90
N PHE A 222 8.98 2.21 14.64
CA PHE A 222 8.85 0.78 14.34
C PHE A 222 10.16 0.07 14.61
N ARG A 223 10.13 -0.74 15.67
CA ARG A 223 10.98 -1.91 15.74
C ARG A 223 10.41 -2.96 14.78
N PRO A 224 11.25 -3.78 14.12
CA PRO A 224 10.81 -4.88 13.26
C PRO A 224 9.84 -5.87 13.93
N ASP A 225 9.73 -5.83 15.27
CA ASP A 225 8.84 -6.65 16.10
C ASP A 225 7.42 -6.07 16.26
N GLY A 226 7.13 -4.88 15.73
CA GLY A 226 5.80 -4.25 15.80
C GLY A 226 5.44 -3.60 17.15
N SER A 227 6.40 -3.40 18.06
CA SER A 227 6.15 -2.99 19.46
C SER A 227 5.46 -1.62 19.67
N ASN A 228 5.27 -0.81 18.62
CA ASN A 228 4.68 0.53 18.72
C ASN A 228 3.26 0.65 18.13
N LEU A 229 2.64 -0.49 17.81
CA LEU A 229 1.24 -0.54 17.44
C LEU A 229 0.42 -1.09 18.60
N GLU A 230 -0.65 -0.39 18.96
CA GLU A 230 -1.62 -0.96 19.90
C GLU A 230 -2.40 -2.07 19.19
N THR A 231 -2.02 -3.31 19.47
CA THR A 231 -2.61 -4.51 18.90
C THR A 231 -3.84 -4.94 19.70
N VAL A 232 -4.93 -5.29 19.01
CA VAL A 232 -6.07 -5.97 19.63
C VAL A 232 -5.84 -7.48 19.55
N GLY A 233 -5.19 -8.06 20.56
CA GLY A 233 -5.12 -9.52 20.73
C GLY A 233 -3.72 -10.14 20.73
N VAL A 234 -3.67 -11.41 21.13
CA VAL A 234 -2.47 -12.27 21.11
C VAL A 234 -2.33 -12.86 19.71
N ALA A 235 -1.16 -12.69 19.10
CA ALA A 235 -0.93 -13.13 17.73
C ALA A 235 -0.63 -14.64 17.70
N ASN A 236 -1.52 -15.42 17.08
CA ASN A 236 -1.25 -16.83 16.80
C ASN A 236 -0.22 -16.92 15.66
N TRP A 237 0.93 -17.54 15.95
CA TRP A 237 1.96 -17.77 14.96
C TRP A 237 1.63 -19.03 14.15
N ASN A 238 1.66 -18.89 12.84
CA ASN A 238 1.61 -20.00 11.90
C ASN A 238 3.01 -20.20 11.32
N SER A 239 3.36 -21.43 10.95
CA SER A 239 4.69 -21.75 10.44
C SER A 239 4.62 -22.67 9.23
N LYS A 240 5.47 -22.41 8.23
CA LYS A 240 5.61 -23.26 7.03
C LYS A 240 7.09 -23.49 6.74
N PRO A 241 7.50 -24.71 6.36
CA PRO A 241 8.87 -24.96 5.94
C PRO A 241 9.17 -24.26 4.60
N LEU A 242 10.38 -23.75 4.44
CA LEU A 242 10.89 -23.14 3.22
C LEU A 242 12.30 -23.64 2.97
N ARG A 243 12.52 -24.34 1.86
CA ARG A 243 13.86 -24.75 1.43
C ARG A 243 14.40 -23.69 0.49
N VAL A 244 15.54 -23.10 0.85
CA VAL A 244 16.20 -22.08 0.03
C VAL A 244 17.48 -22.64 -0.58
N LYS A 245 17.76 -22.23 -1.81
CA LYS A 245 19.02 -22.47 -2.52
C LYS A 245 19.94 -21.25 -2.36
N PRO A 246 21.25 -21.39 -2.63
CA PRO A 246 22.12 -20.22 -2.73
C PRO A 246 21.59 -19.23 -3.77
N GLY A 247 21.64 -17.93 -3.44
CA GLY A 247 21.10 -16.85 -4.27
C GLY A 247 19.73 -16.36 -3.80
N GLU A 248 18.92 -15.92 -4.77
CA GLU A 248 17.59 -15.36 -4.56
C GLU A 248 16.51 -16.44 -4.68
N ASN A 249 15.58 -16.44 -3.73
CA ASN A 249 14.47 -17.39 -3.65
C ASN A 249 13.18 -16.62 -3.36
N SER A 250 12.05 -17.01 -3.95
CA SER A 250 10.75 -16.41 -3.61
C SER A 250 10.11 -17.17 -2.43
N GLY A 251 9.51 -16.42 -1.52
CA GLY A 251 8.68 -16.91 -0.43
C GLY A 251 7.30 -16.27 -0.45
N VAL A 252 6.29 -17.05 -0.07
CA VAL A 252 4.89 -16.60 -0.09
C VAL A 252 4.18 -16.99 1.20
N VAL A 253 3.38 -16.07 1.72
CA VAL A 253 2.48 -16.29 2.85
C VAL A 253 1.05 -15.92 2.42
N SER A 254 0.13 -16.88 2.53
CA SER A 254 -1.31 -16.68 2.34
C SER A 254 -2.04 -16.70 3.68
N ILE A 255 -2.90 -15.73 3.91
CA ILE A 255 -3.71 -15.56 5.12
C ILE A 255 -5.18 -15.65 4.76
N PRO A 256 -5.94 -16.60 5.34
CA PRO A 256 -7.40 -16.62 5.19
C PRO A 256 -8.03 -15.34 5.74
N LEU A 257 -8.91 -14.71 4.97
CA LEU A 257 -9.58 -13.46 5.36
C LEU A 257 -10.94 -13.67 6.02
N LYS A 258 -11.48 -14.89 6.00
CA LYS A 258 -12.83 -15.24 6.48
C LYS A 258 -13.18 -14.74 7.89
N ASP A 259 -12.19 -14.68 8.78
CA ASP A 259 -12.36 -14.31 10.19
C ASP A 259 -11.92 -12.86 10.48
N LEU A 260 -11.41 -12.16 9.47
CA LEU A 260 -10.91 -10.79 9.61
C LEU A 260 -12.01 -9.80 9.23
N LYS A 261 -12.30 -8.88 10.13
CA LYS A 261 -13.27 -7.78 9.92
C LYS A 261 -12.64 -6.65 9.11
N ALA A 262 -13.47 -5.76 8.57
CA ALA A 262 -12.97 -4.51 7.99
C ALA A 262 -12.12 -3.73 9.01
N GLY A 263 -11.00 -3.17 8.54
CA GLY A 263 -10.04 -2.48 9.39
C GLY A 263 -8.60 -2.65 8.91
N ALA A 264 -7.67 -2.13 9.70
CA ALA A 264 -6.24 -2.17 9.43
C ALA A 264 -5.57 -3.31 10.20
N TYR A 265 -4.65 -3.99 9.55
CA TYR A 265 -3.91 -5.13 10.07
C TYR A 265 -2.43 -4.99 9.76
N GLN A 266 -1.60 -5.63 10.57
CA GLN A 266 -0.20 -5.86 10.27
C GLN A 266 0.07 -7.36 10.20
N ILE A 267 0.72 -7.79 9.12
CA ILE A 267 1.38 -9.09 9.07
C ILE A 267 2.83 -8.92 9.50
N ASN A 268 3.31 -9.82 10.35
CA ASN A 268 4.73 -9.98 10.69
C ASN A 268 5.20 -11.33 10.18
N VAL A 269 6.32 -11.37 9.47
CA VAL A 269 6.95 -12.58 8.94
C VAL A 269 8.38 -12.68 9.47
N LEU A 270 8.73 -13.85 9.98
CA LEU A 270 10.03 -14.20 10.52
C LEU A 270 10.60 -15.39 9.74
N LEU A 271 11.87 -15.30 9.35
CA LEU A 271 12.63 -16.44 8.86
C LEU A 271 13.39 -17.06 10.04
N LYS A 272 13.03 -18.30 10.38
CA LYS A 272 13.68 -19.04 11.48
C LYS A 272 14.53 -20.19 10.99
N GLY A 273 15.67 -20.42 11.63
CA GLY A 273 16.48 -21.61 11.45
C GLY A 273 15.93 -22.83 12.17
N GLU A 274 16.61 -23.96 12.05
CA GLU A 274 16.21 -25.24 12.66
C GLU A 274 16.25 -25.20 14.19
N LYS A 275 17.11 -24.36 14.79
CA LYS A 275 17.22 -24.20 16.25
C LYS A 275 16.27 -23.11 16.79
N GLY A 276 15.41 -22.55 15.93
CA GLY A 276 14.42 -21.54 16.28
C GLY A 276 14.95 -20.11 16.33
N GLU A 277 16.21 -19.88 16.01
CA GLU A 277 16.83 -18.57 15.85
C GLU A 277 16.21 -17.80 14.68
N THR A 278 15.99 -16.50 14.85
CA THR A 278 15.46 -15.64 13.78
C THR A 278 16.61 -15.07 12.95
N TYR A 279 16.65 -15.37 11.66
CA TYR A 279 17.60 -14.79 10.71
C TYR A 279 17.20 -13.38 10.27
N ASP A 280 15.93 -13.20 9.94
CA ASP A 280 15.42 -11.90 9.51
C ASP A 280 13.91 -11.77 9.74
N ALA A 281 13.41 -10.54 9.68
CA ALA A 281 12.02 -10.20 9.91
C ALA A 281 11.56 -9.08 8.97
N ALA A 282 10.31 -9.15 8.52
CA ALA A 282 9.63 -8.07 7.80
C ALA A 282 8.18 -7.96 8.26
N ALA A 283 7.63 -6.77 8.16
CA ALA A 283 6.24 -6.49 8.48
C ALA A 283 5.60 -5.65 7.38
N LYS A 284 4.28 -5.79 7.23
CA LYS A 284 3.50 -5.01 6.26
C LYS A 284 2.13 -4.70 6.84
N VAL A 285 1.73 -3.44 6.68
CA VAL A 285 0.38 -2.98 7.03
C VAL A 285 -0.51 -3.11 5.79
N PHE A 286 -1.72 -3.63 5.99
CA PHE A 286 -2.74 -3.73 4.96
C PHE A 286 -4.12 -3.45 5.54
N HIS A 287 -5.08 -3.13 4.68
CA HIS A 287 -6.44 -2.79 5.05
C HIS A 287 -7.42 -3.77 4.43
N ILE A 288 -8.43 -4.16 5.20
CA ILE A 288 -9.61 -4.86 4.69
C ILE A 288 -10.72 -3.83 4.62
N GLN A 289 -11.22 -3.60 3.42
CA GLN A 289 -12.38 -2.77 3.15
C GLN A 289 -13.61 -3.64 2.98
N TRP A 290 -14.73 -3.18 3.53
CA TRP A 290 -15.99 -3.84 3.34
C TRP A 290 -16.53 -3.52 1.93
N MET A 291 -16.56 -4.52 1.05
CA MET A 291 -17.06 -4.37 -0.32
C MET A 291 -18.59 -4.59 -0.42
N GLY A 292 -19.23 -4.95 0.70
CA GLY A 292 -20.65 -5.32 0.75
C GLY A 292 -21.63 -4.16 0.83
N LEU A 293 -21.17 -2.91 1.02
CA LEU A 293 -22.07 -1.78 1.19
C LEU A 293 -22.83 -1.51 -0.12
N ASP A 294 -22.22 -1.56 -1.32
CA ASP A 294 -22.94 -1.24 -2.57
C ASP A 294 -24.02 -2.26 -2.94
N GLN A 295 -23.83 -3.54 -2.59
CA GLN A 295 -24.87 -4.57 -2.75
C GLN A 295 -25.97 -4.44 -1.69
N GLN A 296 -25.60 -4.14 -0.44
CA GLN A 296 -26.58 -3.87 0.62
C GLN A 296 -27.24 -2.49 0.50
N LEU A 297 -26.69 -1.53 -0.23
CA LEU A 297 -27.25 -0.18 -0.36
C LEU A 297 -28.50 -0.16 -1.20
N ASN A 298 -28.56 -1.00 -2.24
CA ASN A 298 -29.81 -1.27 -2.95
C ASN A 298 -30.88 -1.82 -1.99
N ASP A 299 -30.48 -2.64 -1.02
CA ASP A 299 -31.39 -3.19 -0.01
C ASP A 299 -31.68 -2.22 1.15
N ILE A 300 -30.76 -1.32 1.52
CA ILE A 300 -30.97 -0.26 2.52
C ILE A 300 -31.92 0.79 1.94
N ASP A 301 -31.77 1.19 0.68
CA ASP A 301 -32.73 2.10 0.04
C ASP A 301 -34.12 1.45 -0.05
N ARG A 302 -34.19 0.12 -0.30
CA ARG A 302 -35.44 -0.66 -0.18
C ARG A 302 -35.95 -0.72 1.27
N ALA A 303 -35.10 -0.94 2.27
CA ALA A 303 -35.48 -1.01 3.67
C ALA A 303 -35.97 0.36 4.19
N ILE A 304 -35.30 1.45 3.84
CA ILE A 304 -35.73 2.84 4.08
C ILE A 304 -37.06 3.12 3.39
N SER A 305 -37.30 2.56 2.19
CA SER A 305 -38.60 2.69 1.54
C SER A 305 -39.71 1.95 2.30
N GLN A 306 -39.40 0.83 2.95
CA GLN A 306 -40.32 0.07 3.78
C GLN A 306 -40.57 0.73 5.15
N LEU A 307 -39.63 1.54 5.66
CA LEU A 307 -39.86 2.35 6.88
C LEU A 307 -41.02 3.34 6.74
N ARG A 308 -41.44 3.71 5.53
CA ARG A 308 -42.64 4.54 5.30
C ARG A 308 -43.91 3.94 5.91
N TYR A 309 -43.94 2.64 6.19
CA TYR A 309 -45.07 1.96 6.79
C TYR A 309 -45.03 1.90 8.32
N ILE A 310 -43.92 2.29 8.97
CA ILE A 310 -43.69 2.06 10.42
C ILE A 310 -43.12 3.29 11.14
N ALA A 311 -42.34 4.14 10.46
CA ALA A 311 -41.68 5.31 11.02
C ALA A 311 -42.30 6.63 10.55
N LYS A 312 -42.05 7.73 11.28
CA LYS A 312 -42.55 9.05 10.91
C LYS A 312 -41.68 9.68 9.81
N GLU A 313 -42.27 10.49 8.92
CA GLU A 313 -41.58 11.04 7.75
C GLU A 313 -40.34 11.89 8.10
N ASN A 314 -40.32 12.51 9.29
CA ASN A 314 -39.17 13.27 9.80
C ASN A 314 -37.98 12.36 10.15
N GLU A 315 -38.21 11.15 10.67
CA GLU A 315 -37.18 10.15 10.98
C GLU A 315 -36.59 9.57 9.68
N ILE A 316 -37.45 9.28 8.71
CA ILE A 316 -37.04 8.81 7.36
C ILE A 316 -36.21 9.88 6.64
N SER A 317 -36.61 11.14 6.75
CA SER A 317 -35.88 12.28 6.16
C SER A 317 -34.51 12.48 6.81
N GLN A 318 -34.38 12.27 8.13
CA GLN A 318 -33.10 12.33 8.84
C GLN A 318 -32.12 11.25 8.37
N ILE A 319 -32.62 10.03 8.12
CA ILE A 319 -31.79 8.95 7.56
C ILE A 319 -31.41 9.29 6.11
N ARG A 320 -32.34 9.74 5.25
CA ARG A 320 -32.06 10.07 3.84
C ARG A 320 -31.07 11.23 3.66
N ASN A 321 -31.08 12.20 4.55
CA ASN A 321 -30.26 13.41 4.42
C ASN A 321 -28.81 13.22 4.89
N GLN A 322 -28.41 12.01 5.31
CA GLN A 322 -27.01 11.74 5.64
C GLN A 322 -26.12 11.76 4.42
N SER A 323 -24.93 12.35 4.58
CA SER A 323 -24.00 12.62 3.47
C SER A 323 -23.32 11.39 2.88
N THR A 324 -23.36 10.26 3.57
CA THR A 324 -22.77 9.00 3.08
C THR A 324 -23.68 7.83 3.36
N SER A 325 -23.66 6.87 2.44
CA SER A 325 -24.31 5.58 2.57
C SER A 325 -23.97 4.82 3.87
N ALA A 326 -22.73 4.92 4.35
CA ALA A 326 -22.32 4.33 5.63
C ALA A 326 -23.05 4.97 6.83
N LYS A 327 -23.23 6.29 6.83
CA LYS A 327 -23.98 7.00 7.88
C LYS A 327 -25.48 6.69 7.87
N ARG A 328 -26.04 6.38 6.69
CA ARG A 328 -27.44 5.94 6.56
C ARG A 328 -27.63 4.58 7.22
N ALA A 329 -26.68 3.67 7.04
CA ALA A 329 -26.69 2.34 7.65
C ALA A 329 -26.57 2.39 9.19
N ASP A 330 -25.77 3.29 9.75
CA ASP A 330 -25.62 3.47 11.20
C ASP A 330 -26.89 4.01 11.90
N MET A 331 -27.78 4.66 11.15
CA MET A 331 -29.05 5.19 11.67
C MET A 331 -30.23 4.23 11.47
N PHE A 332 -29.99 3.11 10.80
CA PHE A 332 -30.93 2.03 10.58
C PHE A 332 -30.78 0.98 11.70
#